data_AF-A0A8H3U6D0-F1
#
_entry.id   AF-A0A8H3U6D0-F1
#
_cell.length_a   1.000
_cell.length_b   1.000
_cell.length_c   1.000
_cell.angle_alpha   90.00
_cell.angle_beta   90.00
_cell.angle_gamma   90.00
#
_symmetry.space_group_name_H-M   'P 1'
#
loop_
_entity.id
_entity.type
_entity.pdbx_description
1 polymer ?
#
loop_
_entity_poly.entity_id
_entity_poly.type
_entity_poly.pdbx_seq_one_letter_code
_entity_poly.pdbx_strand_id
1 'polypeptide(L)'
;MATIYLRDGGDLTLIVGEGEEKSRYVVCRRTICGVCKSWNAMFTKFSEAFAPEVELPDDNPQAILILLQIAHLRFDQLPGGAMSLQELNRLAIVCDKYDAVATVRPFLKTWLSKATWAHHDPGNEQYLWVHWVFGKKEEFSSMALALQLRICTNEDGQCLTEGGAVLDENMQPNIIGKAEKMLEIRQASIDSLLAVCYTYIDQVEKDGTCKEGASKMKEQCYLLTLGSVVHSFRALDIWKPRRTGACVHQSVASFYKAVKGVKISTLQEAVPTNSTIVLKYGGITMNAGPSGAVLMASELAQPTKILRANGDLTLVVGQQRQQILVSRDVVVGICKPLEAMFTRFIEASQAEVELPDDDPTAVTIVCTIAHLKFHDLPLTLTIDELSDLATLCDKYDTTAVVGPFVHDWVTPWFYDPVNKSEKKYLDKGNEKFVWIAWVFGYVSEFCTLTDALRPRIWVNEKGQCVCNGGRVVLDDIQMPPGIVKNLSEIRENCIRDLLEICYFYMNKVIDGKMVCKASSTAKQEECFAITYGSYVWGFHSLGLSRPEKTCADIRMSIHELWTKLNGLKTHTLPEKNVSRDDIHDQCNFGVKMKEKLAKVIKNMPPAYHQSHQDRVEENWKKADRAQGLN
;
A
#
# COMPACT_ATOMS: atom_id res chain seq x y z
N MET A 1 38.29 -7.97 -10.14
CA MET A 1 37.06 -8.38 -9.41
C MET A 1 36.83 -7.39 -8.27
N ALA A 2 35.76 -6.59 -8.33
CA ALA A 2 35.47 -5.62 -7.27
C ALA A 2 34.95 -6.36 -6.02
N THR A 3 35.37 -5.92 -4.83
CA THR A 3 34.85 -6.42 -3.55
C THR A 3 33.78 -5.46 -3.06
N ILE A 4 32.58 -5.96 -2.77
CA ILE A 4 31.49 -5.16 -2.22
C ILE A 4 31.45 -5.36 -0.70
N TYR A 5 31.48 -4.25 0.04
CA TYR A 5 31.42 -4.25 1.50
C TYR A 5 30.00 -3.96 1.96
N LEU A 6 29.37 -4.95 2.60
CA LEU A 6 28.01 -4.86 3.17
C LEU A 6 28.04 -4.44 4.64
N ARG A 7 29.19 -4.54 5.30
CA ARG A 7 29.44 -4.01 6.64
C ARG A 7 30.89 -3.56 6.79
N ASP A 8 31.08 -2.40 7.41
CA ASP A 8 32.40 -1.96 7.83
C ASP A 8 32.92 -2.90 8.93
N GLY A 9 34.10 -3.49 8.74
CA GLY A 9 34.64 -4.50 9.66
C GLY A 9 33.97 -5.88 9.58
N GLY A 10 33.40 -6.26 8.43
CA GLY A 10 32.88 -7.61 8.22
C GLY A 10 33.93 -8.71 8.49
N ASP A 11 33.47 -9.84 9.05
CA ASP A 11 34.29 -10.96 9.55
C ASP A 11 34.24 -12.21 8.64
N LEU A 12 33.62 -12.08 7.45
CA LEU A 12 33.52 -13.12 6.45
C LEU A 12 33.53 -12.53 5.04
N THR A 13 34.31 -13.14 4.15
CA THR A 13 34.25 -12.89 2.71
C THR A 13 33.56 -14.06 2.00
N LEU A 14 32.41 -13.80 1.38
CA LEU A 14 31.76 -14.73 0.48
C LEU A 14 32.27 -14.51 -0.95
N ILE A 15 32.62 -15.60 -1.61
CA ILE A 15 33.06 -15.59 -3.00
C ILE A 15 32.03 -16.36 -3.81
N VAL A 16 31.28 -15.67 -4.65
CA VAL A 16 30.07 -16.21 -5.27
C VAL A 16 30.22 -16.26 -6.78
N GLY A 17 29.78 -17.36 -7.41
CA GLY A 17 29.85 -17.57 -8.84
C GLY A 17 31.21 -18.10 -9.33
N GLU A 18 31.26 -18.40 -10.63
CA GLU A 18 32.44 -18.90 -11.32
C GLU A 18 32.85 -18.01 -12.50
N GLY A 19 34.09 -18.20 -12.97
CA GLY A 19 34.60 -17.52 -14.17
C GLY A 19 34.56 -15.99 -14.09
N GLU A 20 34.06 -15.36 -15.15
CA GLU A 20 34.00 -13.89 -15.27
C GLU A 20 32.88 -13.25 -14.43
N GLU A 21 31.87 -14.01 -13.99
CA GLU A 21 30.77 -13.50 -13.15
C GLU A 21 31.11 -13.52 -11.64
N LYS A 22 32.26 -14.10 -11.26
CA LYS A 22 32.69 -14.25 -9.86
C LYS A 22 32.71 -12.91 -9.11
N SER A 23 32.10 -12.87 -7.92
CA SER A 23 31.97 -11.66 -7.09
C SER A 23 32.38 -11.89 -5.64
N ARG A 24 32.89 -10.85 -4.97
CA ARG A 24 33.34 -10.91 -3.57
C ARG A 24 32.50 -9.99 -2.68
N TYR A 25 31.97 -10.54 -1.60
CA TYR A 25 31.12 -9.84 -0.64
C TYR A 25 31.70 -9.94 0.76
N VAL A 26 32.02 -8.80 1.38
CA VAL A 26 32.44 -8.74 2.78
C VAL A 26 31.23 -8.45 3.65
N VAL A 27 30.92 -9.38 4.54
CA VAL A 27 29.66 -9.43 5.30
C VAL A 27 29.91 -9.71 6.79
N CYS A 28 28.86 -9.59 7.60
CA CYS A 28 28.89 -10.08 8.97
C CYS A 28 28.27 -11.46 9.06
N ARG A 29 29.07 -12.43 9.47
CA ARG A 29 28.69 -13.83 9.64
C ARG A 29 27.44 -14.02 10.48
N ARG A 30 27.38 -13.37 11.65
CA ARG A 30 26.23 -13.47 12.57
C ARG A 30 24.95 -12.84 12.02
N THR A 31 25.09 -11.80 11.19
CA THR A 31 23.97 -11.15 10.50
C THR A 31 23.36 -12.08 9.45
N ILE A 32 24.19 -12.66 8.57
CA ILE A 32 23.70 -13.51 7.47
C ILE A 32 23.16 -14.87 7.96
N CYS A 33 23.55 -15.32 9.16
CA CYS A 33 22.93 -16.50 9.80
C CYS A 33 21.40 -16.37 9.97
N GLY A 34 20.87 -15.14 10.03
CA GLY A 34 19.43 -14.90 10.11
C GLY A 34 18.66 -15.18 8.81
N VAL A 35 19.35 -15.25 7.67
CA VAL A 35 18.71 -15.41 6.35
C VAL A 35 18.05 -16.77 6.22
N CYS A 36 18.75 -17.84 6.59
CA CYS A 36 18.20 -19.18 6.50
C CYS A 36 18.88 -20.18 7.43
N LYS A 37 18.23 -21.34 7.62
CA LYS A 37 18.74 -22.43 8.45
C LYS A 37 20.05 -23.00 7.95
N SER A 38 20.23 -23.10 6.63
CA SER A 38 21.44 -23.64 6.00
C SER A 38 22.65 -22.76 6.29
N TRP A 39 22.54 -21.44 6.11
CA TRP A 39 23.62 -20.50 6.44
C TRP A 39 23.86 -20.43 7.95
N ASN A 40 22.82 -20.45 8.77
CA ASN A 40 22.98 -20.54 10.22
C ASN A 40 23.81 -21.77 10.61
N ALA A 41 23.49 -22.95 10.06
CA ALA A 41 24.25 -24.16 10.34
C ALA A 41 25.69 -24.05 9.81
N MET A 42 25.87 -23.66 8.54
CA MET A 42 27.16 -23.46 7.86
C MET A 42 28.11 -22.60 8.70
N PHE A 43 27.64 -21.44 9.14
CA PHE A 43 28.48 -20.45 9.80
C PHE A 43 28.52 -20.53 11.33
N THR A 44 27.88 -21.54 11.94
CA THR A 44 27.95 -21.77 13.40
C THR A 44 28.41 -23.16 13.80
N LYS A 45 28.26 -24.17 12.94
CA LYS A 45 28.52 -25.58 13.30
C LYS A 45 29.60 -26.26 12.46
N PHE A 46 29.85 -25.79 11.24
CA PHE A 46 30.80 -26.42 10.31
C PHE A 46 32.13 -25.68 10.27
N SER A 47 33.09 -26.19 9.51
CA SER A 47 34.42 -25.59 9.33
C SER A 47 34.37 -24.14 8.85
N GLU A 48 33.38 -23.83 8.03
CA GLU A 48 33.08 -22.53 7.46
C GLU A 48 32.81 -21.50 8.55
N ALA A 49 32.39 -21.92 9.76
CA ALA A 49 32.21 -21.07 10.93
C ALA A 49 33.50 -20.39 11.41
N PHE A 50 34.67 -20.87 11.00
CA PHE A 50 35.97 -20.27 11.32
C PHE A 50 36.76 -19.81 10.08
N ALA A 51 36.27 -20.12 8.87
CA ALA A 51 36.93 -19.73 7.64
C ALA A 51 36.78 -18.22 7.36
N PRO A 52 37.85 -17.49 7.01
CA PRO A 52 37.76 -16.07 6.64
C PRO A 52 37.12 -15.87 5.26
N GLU A 53 37.24 -16.86 4.38
CA GLU A 53 36.66 -16.87 3.03
C GLU A 53 35.89 -18.17 2.81
N VAL A 54 34.71 -18.08 2.18
CA VAL A 54 33.88 -19.23 1.81
C VAL A 54 33.42 -19.07 0.36
N GLU A 55 33.59 -20.11 -0.45
CA GLU A 55 33.21 -20.13 -1.87
C GLU A 55 31.81 -20.74 -2.07
N LEU A 56 31.01 -20.09 -2.92
CA LEU A 56 29.67 -20.49 -3.35
C LEU A 56 29.64 -20.47 -4.90
N PRO A 57 30.33 -21.40 -5.58
CA PRO A 57 30.53 -21.34 -7.03
C PRO A 57 29.23 -21.47 -7.82
N ASP A 58 28.31 -22.34 -7.38
CA ASP A 58 27.06 -22.62 -8.08
C ASP A 58 25.98 -21.53 -7.92
N ASP A 59 26.21 -20.54 -7.07
CA ASP A 59 25.21 -19.51 -6.76
C ASP A 59 25.34 -18.29 -7.66
N ASN A 60 24.19 -17.72 -8.04
CA ASN A 60 24.19 -16.50 -8.83
C ASN A 60 24.62 -15.30 -7.95
N PRO A 61 25.67 -14.54 -8.35
CA PRO A 61 26.18 -13.40 -7.58
C PRO A 61 25.11 -12.36 -7.24
N GLN A 62 24.29 -11.96 -8.21
CA GLN A 62 23.29 -10.90 -8.02
C GLN A 62 22.15 -11.34 -7.09
N ALA A 63 21.68 -12.59 -7.23
CA ALA A 63 20.66 -13.13 -6.33
C ALA A 63 21.16 -13.24 -4.88
N ILE A 64 22.42 -13.64 -4.67
CA ILE A 64 23.03 -13.65 -3.34
C ILE A 64 23.19 -12.22 -2.82
N LEU A 65 23.63 -11.27 -3.64
CA LEU A 65 23.76 -9.87 -3.24
C LEU A 65 22.44 -9.30 -2.70
N ILE A 66 21.29 -9.62 -3.32
CA ILE A 66 19.96 -9.23 -2.81
C ILE A 66 19.73 -9.78 -1.40
N LEU A 67 19.98 -11.06 -1.15
CA LEU A 67 19.83 -11.66 0.18
C LEU A 67 20.78 -11.01 1.21
N LEU A 68 22.01 -10.70 0.81
CA LEU A 68 22.99 -10.05 1.68
C LEU A 68 22.60 -8.60 1.98
N GLN A 69 22.08 -7.86 1.01
CA GLN A 69 21.57 -6.50 1.21
C GLN A 69 20.37 -6.50 2.17
N ILE A 70 19.45 -7.45 2.03
CA ILE A 70 18.32 -7.60 2.98
C ILE A 70 18.85 -7.93 4.37
N ALA A 71 19.77 -8.88 4.50
CA ALA A 71 20.36 -9.28 5.78
C ALA A 71 21.03 -8.10 6.49
N HIS A 72 21.68 -7.24 5.72
CA HIS A 72 22.36 -6.04 6.20
C HIS A 72 21.49 -4.78 6.23
N LEU A 73 20.17 -4.90 6.07
CA LEU A 73 19.19 -3.81 6.13
C LEU A 73 19.46 -2.67 5.12
N ARG A 74 20.19 -2.98 4.03
CA ARG A 74 20.47 -2.06 2.92
C ARG A 74 19.34 -2.09 1.91
N PHE A 75 18.12 -1.87 2.39
CA PHE A 75 16.92 -1.91 1.57
C PHE A 75 16.93 -0.83 0.49
N ASP A 76 17.66 0.26 0.73
CA ASP A 76 17.90 1.35 -0.23
C ASP A 76 18.69 0.95 -1.48
N GLN A 77 19.33 -0.22 -1.46
CA GLN A 77 20.15 -0.74 -2.55
C GLN A 77 19.48 -1.90 -3.30
N LEU A 78 18.25 -2.23 -2.93
CA LEU A 78 17.45 -3.26 -3.59
C LEU A 78 16.88 -2.74 -4.92
N PRO A 79 16.41 -3.64 -5.82
CA PRO A 79 15.69 -3.22 -7.01
C PRO A 79 14.44 -2.40 -6.63
N GLY A 80 14.43 -1.13 -7.01
CA GLY A 80 13.35 -0.19 -6.70
C GLY A 80 12.12 -0.32 -7.61
N GLY A 81 11.93 -1.44 -8.31
CA GLY A 81 10.86 -1.61 -9.28
C GLY A 81 10.74 -3.04 -9.77
N ALA A 82 9.94 -3.23 -10.83
CA ALA A 82 9.72 -4.54 -11.42
C ALA A 82 11.03 -5.16 -11.94
N MET A 83 11.30 -6.40 -11.54
CA MET A 83 12.46 -7.16 -12.01
C MET A 83 12.18 -7.84 -13.35
N SER A 84 13.23 -8.16 -14.11
CA SER A 84 13.13 -9.02 -15.28
C SER A 84 12.82 -10.47 -14.88
N LEU A 85 12.26 -11.24 -15.81
CA LEU A 85 11.98 -12.67 -15.58
C LEU A 85 13.27 -13.43 -15.22
N GLN A 86 14.39 -13.12 -15.88
CA GLN A 86 15.67 -13.76 -15.63
C GLN A 86 16.19 -13.46 -14.20
N GLU A 87 16.06 -12.23 -13.73
CA GLU A 87 16.45 -11.86 -12.37
C GLU A 87 15.55 -12.52 -11.32
N LEU A 88 14.24 -12.54 -11.55
CA LEU A 88 13.27 -13.22 -10.67
C LEU A 88 13.53 -14.73 -10.60
N ASN A 89 13.84 -15.35 -11.75
CA ASN A 89 14.16 -16.76 -11.82
C ASN A 89 15.44 -17.07 -11.03
N ARG A 90 16.53 -16.32 -11.28
CA ARG A 90 17.79 -16.44 -10.51
C ARG A 90 17.58 -16.29 -9.01
N LEU A 91 16.77 -15.32 -8.59
CA LEU A 91 16.44 -15.13 -7.18
C LEU A 91 15.60 -16.28 -6.63
N ALA A 92 14.61 -16.76 -7.37
CA ALA A 92 13.77 -17.90 -6.98
C ALA A 92 14.60 -19.16 -6.74
N ILE A 93 15.60 -19.41 -7.60
CA ILE A 93 16.51 -20.57 -7.47
C ILE A 93 17.30 -20.51 -6.16
N VAL A 94 17.91 -19.36 -5.87
CA VAL A 94 18.66 -19.16 -4.63
C VAL A 94 17.72 -19.24 -3.41
N CYS A 95 16.51 -18.67 -3.51
CA CYS A 95 15.53 -18.73 -2.44
C CYS A 95 15.02 -20.15 -2.16
N ASP A 96 14.83 -20.97 -3.19
CA ASP A 96 14.44 -22.37 -3.06
C ASP A 96 15.59 -23.20 -2.46
N LYS A 97 16.82 -23.04 -2.99
CA LYS A 97 18.03 -23.71 -2.49
C LYS A 97 18.29 -23.45 -1.00
N TYR A 98 18.10 -22.21 -0.58
CA TYR A 98 18.41 -21.76 0.78
C TYR A 98 17.19 -21.61 1.69
N ASP A 99 15.96 -21.91 1.24
CA ASP A 99 14.73 -21.62 2.01
C ASP A 99 14.66 -20.15 2.50
N ALA A 100 14.99 -19.21 1.60
CA ALA A 100 15.10 -17.77 1.89
C ALA A 100 13.87 -16.96 1.42
N VAL A 101 12.77 -17.63 1.05
CA VAL A 101 11.55 -16.97 0.55
C VAL A 101 10.97 -15.99 1.58
N ALA A 102 11.03 -16.32 2.87
CA ALA A 102 10.56 -15.44 3.94
C ALA A 102 11.34 -14.11 4.00
N THR A 103 12.64 -14.13 3.68
CA THR A 103 13.53 -12.96 3.66
C THR A 103 13.17 -11.99 2.54
N VAL A 104 12.82 -12.49 1.36
CA VAL A 104 12.49 -11.64 0.20
C VAL A 104 11.02 -11.22 0.13
N ARG A 105 10.14 -11.89 0.89
CA ARG A 105 8.69 -11.75 0.80
C ARG A 105 8.17 -10.30 0.83
N PRO A 106 8.64 -9.41 1.71
CA PRO A 106 8.13 -8.03 1.77
C PRO A 106 8.30 -7.26 0.45
N PHE A 107 9.32 -7.59 -0.33
CA PHE A 107 9.70 -6.85 -1.54
C PHE A 107 9.07 -7.42 -2.82
N LEU A 108 8.52 -8.64 -2.74
CA LEU A 108 7.98 -9.34 -3.91
C LEU A 108 6.82 -8.60 -4.58
N LYS A 109 6.04 -7.80 -3.85
CA LYS A 109 4.95 -6.99 -4.41
C LYS A 109 5.49 -6.01 -5.46
N THR A 110 6.59 -5.33 -5.14
CA THR A 110 7.26 -4.37 -6.04
C THR A 110 7.92 -5.10 -7.21
N TRP A 111 8.64 -6.20 -6.95
CA TRP A 111 9.40 -6.90 -7.99
C TRP A 111 8.54 -7.68 -8.98
N LEU A 112 7.37 -8.18 -8.55
CA LEU A 112 6.40 -8.89 -9.39
C LEU A 112 5.31 -7.97 -9.97
N SER A 113 5.43 -6.65 -9.81
CA SER A 113 4.38 -5.67 -10.17
C SER A 113 4.05 -5.56 -11.68
N LYS A 114 4.69 -6.35 -12.55
CA LYS A 114 4.31 -6.42 -13.97
C LYS A 114 2.87 -6.89 -14.12
N ALA A 115 2.21 -6.39 -15.16
CA ALA A 115 0.82 -6.75 -15.41
C ALA A 115 0.71 -8.26 -15.62
N THR A 116 -0.04 -8.93 -14.74
CA THR A 116 -0.13 -10.40 -14.64
C THR A 116 -0.55 -11.08 -15.94
N TRP A 117 -1.23 -10.37 -16.83
CA TRP A 117 -1.60 -10.88 -18.15
C TRP A 117 -0.39 -11.12 -19.06
N ALA A 118 0.67 -10.29 -18.98
CA ALA A 118 1.89 -10.47 -19.78
C ALA A 118 2.66 -11.74 -19.39
N HIS A 119 2.49 -12.23 -18.16
CA HIS A 119 3.08 -13.50 -17.73
C HIS A 119 2.50 -14.71 -18.49
N HIS A 120 1.31 -14.55 -19.08
CA HIS A 120 0.65 -15.57 -19.87
C HIS A 120 1.05 -15.52 -21.35
N ASP A 121 1.97 -14.66 -21.77
CA ASP A 121 2.44 -14.66 -23.16
C ASP A 121 3.35 -15.87 -23.43
N PRO A 122 3.36 -16.44 -24.65
CA PRO A 122 4.29 -17.53 -24.99
C PRO A 122 5.75 -17.11 -24.77
N GLY A 123 6.58 -18.00 -24.21
CA GLY A 123 7.98 -17.72 -23.88
C GLY A 123 8.21 -17.22 -22.44
N ASN A 124 7.14 -17.00 -21.69
CA ASN A 124 7.19 -16.55 -20.29
C ASN A 124 6.97 -17.70 -19.29
N GLU A 125 7.13 -18.97 -19.71
CA GLU A 125 6.79 -20.16 -18.93
C GLU A 125 7.57 -20.25 -17.60
N GLN A 126 8.75 -19.62 -17.50
CA GLN A 126 9.54 -19.55 -16.27
C GLN A 126 8.83 -18.80 -15.12
N TYR A 127 7.84 -17.94 -15.40
CA TYR A 127 7.03 -17.34 -14.34
C TYR A 127 6.27 -18.39 -13.52
N LEU A 128 6.01 -19.57 -14.07
CA LEU A 128 5.36 -20.65 -13.34
C LEU A 128 6.23 -21.12 -12.17
N TRP A 129 7.54 -21.25 -12.39
CA TRP A 129 8.52 -21.55 -11.34
C TRP A 129 8.62 -20.41 -10.33
N VAL A 130 8.71 -19.17 -10.80
CA VAL A 130 8.76 -17.97 -9.94
C VAL A 130 7.54 -17.91 -9.01
N HIS A 131 6.34 -18.10 -9.56
CA HIS A 131 5.10 -18.10 -8.79
C HIS A 131 5.00 -19.29 -7.82
N TRP A 132 5.53 -20.46 -8.21
CA TRP A 132 5.61 -21.62 -7.33
C TRP A 132 6.49 -21.35 -6.10
N VAL A 133 7.75 -20.95 -6.31
CA VAL A 133 8.70 -20.68 -5.23
C VAL A 133 8.19 -19.59 -4.29
N PHE A 134 7.65 -18.52 -4.84
CA PHE A 134 7.16 -17.39 -4.06
C PHE A 134 5.74 -17.57 -3.52
N GLY A 135 5.11 -18.74 -3.71
CA GLY A 135 3.80 -19.07 -3.15
C GLY A 135 2.63 -18.26 -3.70
N LYS A 136 2.74 -17.78 -4.95
CA LYS A 136 1.71 -17.01 -5.67
C LYS A 136 0.67 -17.96 -6.27
N LYS A 137 -0.18 -18.52 -5.40
CA LYS A 137 -1.11 -19.62 -5.73
C LYS A 137 -2.05 -19.28 -6.89
N GLU A 138 -2.65 -18.10 -6.89
CA GLU A 138 -3.64 -17.72 -7.91
C GLU A 138 -2.97 -17.55 -9.27
N GLU A 139 -1.85 -16.83 -9.33
CA GLU A 139 -1.06 -16.61 -10.53
C GLU A 139 -0.48 -17.92 -11.06
N PHE A 140 0.06 -18.76 -10.18
CA PHE A 140 0.52 -20.11 -10.53
C PHE A 140 -0.60 -20.94 -11.17
N SER A 141 -1.79 -20.95 -10.55
CA SER A 141 -2.92 -21.76 -11.03
C SER A 141 -3.42 -21.29 -12.39
N SER A 142 -3.58 -19.96 -12.54
CA SER A 142 -3.98 -19.34 -13.81
C SER A 142 -3.00 -19.69 -14.94
N MET A 143 -1.70 -19.55 -14.65
CA MET A 143 -0.65 -19.80 -15.63
C MET A 143 -0.52 -21.29 -15.97
N ALA A 144 -0.63 -22.19 -14.98
CA ALA A 144 -0.60 -23.63 -15.21
C ALA A 144 -1.75 -24.09 -16.12
N LEU A 145 -2.97 -23.55 -15.91
CA LEU A 145 -4.13 -23.84 -16.75
C LEU A 145 -3.95 -23.33 -18.19
N ALA A 146 -3.39 -22.12 -18.35
CA ALA A 146 -3.09 -21.58 -19.66
C ALA A 146 -2.04 -22.43 -20.40
N LEU A 147 -0.98 -22.84 -19.69
CA LEU A 147 0.07 -23.70 -20.22
C LEU A 147 -0.48 -25.07 -20.64
N GLN A 148 -1.36 -25.67 -19.82
CA GLN A 148 -2.01 -26.96 -20.10
C GLN A 148 -2.75 -26.99 -21.45
N LEU A 149 -3.31 -25.87 -21.91
CA LEU A 149 -4.01 -25.77 -23.19
C LEU A 149 -3.07 -25.58 -24.38
N ARG A 150 -1.82 -25.15 -24.14
CA ARG A 150 -0.88 -24.68 -25.15
C ARG A 150 0.31 -25.61 -25.38
N ILE A 151 0.63 -26.48 -24.42
CA ILE A 151 1.68 -27.48 -24.60
C ILE A 151 1.41 -28.38 -25.80
N CYS A 152 2.47 -28.72 -26.52
CA CYS A 152 2.45 -29.62 -27.67
C CYS A 152 3.52 -30.71 -27.49
N THR A 153 3.66 -31.58 -28.48
CA THR A 153 4.69 -32.64 -28.47
C THR A 153 5.44 -32.65 -29.78
N ASN A 154 6.70 -33.08 -29.77
CA ASN A 154 7.42 -33.46 -30.99
C ASN A 154 7.22 -34.95 -31.31
N GLU A 155 7.90 -35.42 -32.35
CA GLU A 155 7.89 -36.83 -32.79
C GLU A 155 8.42 -37.78 -31.72
N ASP A 156 9.36 -37.32 -30.88
CA ASP A 156 9.93 -38.07 -29.76
C ASP A 156 9.01 -38.08 -28.51
N GLY A 157 7.85 -37.40 -28.56
CA GLY A 157 6.90 -37.33 -27.46
C GLY A 157 7.28 -36.36 -26.33
N GLN A 158 8.31 -35.53 -26.52
CA GLN A 158 8.75 -34.54 -25.53
C GLN A 158 7.71 -33.42 -25.38
N CYS A 159 7.50 -32.96 -24.15
CA CYS A 159 6.60 -31.83 -23.87
C CYS A 159 7.24 -30.52 -24.32
N LEU A 160 6.59 -29.82 -25.25
CA LEU A 160 7.08 -28.55 -25.78
C LEU A 160 6.17 -27.38 -25.37
N THR A 161 6.77 -26.21 -25.20
CA THR A 161 6.04 -24.93 -25.12
C THR A 161 5.43 -24.58 -26.48
N GLU A 162 4.54 -23.58 -26.52
CA GLU A 162 3.98 -23.08 -27.79
C GLU A 162 5.09 -22.55 -28.74
N GLY A 163 6.21 -22.08 -28.19
CA GLY A 163 7.39 -21.67 -28.94
C GLY A 163 8.30 -22.81 -29.41
N GLY A 164 7.98 -24.08 -29.11
CA GLY A 164 8.72 -25.26 -29.54
C GLY A 164 9.94 -25.61 -28.68
N ALA A 165 10.13 -24.96 -27.53
CA ALA A 165 11.21 -25.28 -26.61
C ALA A 165 10.80 -26.43 -25.67
N VAL A 166 11.74 -27.30 -25.28
CA VAL A 166 11.49 -28.39 -24.34
C VAL A 166 11.14 -27.81 -22.97
N LEU A 167 9.98 -28.19 -22.43
CA LEU A 167 9.44 -27.58 -21.21
C LEU A 167 10.33 -27.85 -19.99
N ASP A 168 10.85 -29.07 -19.86
CA ASP A 168 11.67 -29.48 -18.72
C ASP A 168 13.05 -28.80 -18.69
N GLU A 169 13.66 -28.53 -19.85
CA GLU A 169 14.92 -27.78 -19.92
C GLU A 169 14.76 -26.32 -19.50
N ASN A 170 13.54 -25.79 -19.61
CA ASN A 170 13.19 -24.42 -19.26
C ASN A 170 12.60 -24.29 -17.83
N MET A 171 12.38 -25.39 -17.13
CA MET A 171 11.87 -25.41 -15.76
C MET A 171 12.86 -26.08 -14.80
N GLN A 172 13.34 -25.33 -13.82
CA GLN A 172 14.23 -25.81 -12.76
C GLN A 172 13.66 -27.03 -12.00
N PRO A 173 14.51 -27.90 -11.42
CA PRO A 173 14.38 -29.37 -11.56
C PRO A 173 13.25 -30.09 -10.81
N ASN A 174 12.34 -29.41 -10.12
CA ASN A 174 11.31 -30.08 -9.29
C ASN A 174 9.91 -30.10 -9.92
N ILE A 175 9.78 -29.80 -11.22
CA ILE A 175 8.52 -29.89 -11.97
C ILE A 175 8.46 -31.14 -12.87
N ILE A 176 9.52 -31.94 -12.94
CA ILE A 176 9.69 -33.08 -13.89
C ILE A 176 8.52 -34.09 -13.85
N GLY A 177 7.87 -34.32 -12.69
CA GLY A 177 6.67 -35.18 -12.60
C GLY A 177 5.34 -34.53 -13.06
N LYS A 178 5.32 -33.22 -13.30
CA LYS A 178 4.14 -32.48 -13.76
C LYS A 178 4.05 -32.44 -15.29
N ALA A 179 5.17 -32.44 -16.02
CA ALA A 179 5.15 -32.48 -17.49
C ALA A 179 4.44 -33.73 -18.00
N GLU A 180 4.76 -34.90 -17.43
CA GLU A 180 4.07 -36.16 -17.71
C GLU A 180 2.56 -36.04 -17.48
N LYS A 181 2.15 -35.47 -16.33
CA LYS A 181 0.73 -35.29 -16.03
C LYS A 181 0.05 -34.33 -16.99
N MET A 182 0.74 -33.27 -17.40
CA MET A 182 0.23 -32.32 -18.38
C MET A 182 0.07 -32.97 -19.76
N LEU A 183 0.99 -33.86 -20.16
CA LEU A 183 0.88 -34.65 -21.37
C LEU A 183 -0.29 -35.64 -21.33
N GLU A 184 -0.52 -36.32 -20.20
CA GLU A 184 -1.68 -37.18 -20.00
C GLU A 184 -2.99 -36.40 -20.19
N ILE A 185 -3.10 -35.24 -19.55
CA ILE A 185 -4.29 -34.38 -19.65
C ILE A 185 -4.47 -33.88 -21.08
N ARG A 186 -3.38 -33.49 -21.76
CA ARG A 186 -3.39 -33.07 -23.17
C ARG A 186 -3.93 -34.18 -24.06
N GLN A 187 -3.40 -35.39 -23.91
CA GLN A 187 -3.82 -36.57 -24.68
C GLN A 187 -5.31 -36.87 -24.44
N ALA A 188 -5.75 -36.98 -23.18
CA ALA A 188 -7.15 -37.23 -22.84
C ALA A 188 -8.11 -36.15 -23.37
N SER A 189 -7.70 -34.88 -23.36
CA SER A 189 -8.49 -33.78 -23.91
C SER A 189 -8.65 -33.90 -25.43
N ILE A 190 -7.58 -34.26 -26.14
CA ILE A 190 -7.63 -34.45 -27.59
C ILE A 190 -8.43 -35.71 -27.93
N ASP A 191 -8.27 -36.81 -27.19
CA ASP A 191 -9.09 -38.01 -27.36
C ASP A 191 -10.58 -37.69 -27.23
N SER A 192 -10.94 -36.84 -26.26
CA SER A 192 -12.33 -36.38 -26.09
C SER A 192 -12.82 -35.56 -27.29
N LEU A 193 -11.99 -34.67 -27.84
CA LEU A 193 -12.32 -33.90 -29.06
C LEU A 193 -12.43 -34.81 -30.30
N LEU A 194 -11.54 -35.79 -30.43
CA LEU A 194 -11.56 -36.79 -31.49
C LEU A 194 -12.79 -37.68 -31.39
N ALA A 195 -13.23 -38.06 -30.18
CA ALA A 195 -14.45 -38.84 -29.99
C ALA A 195 -15.70 -38.11 -30.51
N VAL A 196 -15.79 -36.79 -30.29
CA VAL A 196 -16.87 -35.97 -30.88
C VAL A 196 -16.79 -35.98 -32.40
N CYS A 197 -15.59 -35.77 -32.95
CA CYS A 197 -15.32 -35.83 -34.39
C CYS A 197 -15.73 -37.18 -35.01
N TYR A 198 -15.36 -38.28 -34.37
CA TYR A 198 -15.64 -39.64 -34.83
C TYR A 198 -17.10 -40.02 -34.71
N THR A 199 -17.79 -39.55 -33.67
CA THR A 199 -19.25 -39.71 -33.57
C THR A 199 -19.94 -39.06 -34.77
N TYR A 200 -19.49 -37.88 -35.19
CA TYR A 200 -20.05 -37.19 -36.34
C TYR A 200 -19.72 -37.89 -37.67
N ILE A 201 -18.48 -38.38 -37.83
CA ILE A 201 -18.08 -39.20 -38.98
C ILE A 201 -18.95 -40.46 -39.07
N ASP A 202 -19.12 -41.19 -37.96
CA ASP A 202 -19.92 -42.41 -37.90
C ASP A 202 -21.40 -42.16 -38.24
N GLN A 203 -21.95 -41.02 -37.80
CA GLN A 203 -23.31 -40.61 -38.14
C GLN A 203 -23.47 -40.37 -39.64
N VAL A 204 -22.56 -39.60 -40.25
CA VAL A 204 -22.62 -39.28 -41.68
C VAL A 204 -22.28 -40.49 -42.56
N GLU A 205 -21.49 -41.45 -42.09
CA GLU A 205 -21.24 -42.70 -42.82
C GLU A 205 -22.44 -43.66 -42.79
N LYS A 206 -23.19 -43.73 -41.68
CA LYS A 206 -24.28 -44.70 -41.50
C LYS A 206 -25.64 -44.23 -42.00
N ASP A 207 -26.01 -42.98 -41.74
CA ASP A 207 -27.34 -42.46 -42.04
C ASP A 207 -27.27 -41.07 -42.68
N GLY A 208 -28.15 -40.81 -43.64
CA GLY A 208 -28.35 -39.46 -44.16
C GLY A 208 -28.82 -38.53 -43.04
N THR A 209 -27.98 -37.62 -42.58
CA THR A 209 -28.27 -36.65 -41.50
C THR A 209 -29.37 -35.64 -41.85
N CYS A 210 -29.85 -35.67 -43.09
CA CYS A 210 -30.89 -34.80 -43.61
C CYS A 210 -32.29 -35.25 -43.15
N LYS A 211 -33.01 -34.33 -42.50
CA LYS A 211 -34.39 -34.54 -41.99
C LYS A 211 -35.48 -34.39 -43.07
N GLU A 212 -35.10 -34.10 -44.31
CA GLU A 212 -36.03 -33.76 -45.38
C GLU A 212 -36.76 -34.97 -45.96
N GLY A 213 -38.05 -34.82 -46.25
CA GLY A 213 -38.92 -35.91 -46.70
C GLY A 213 -38.77 -36.26 -48.18
N ALA A 214 -38.28 -35.33 -49.00
CA ALA A 214 -38.11 -35.51 -50.44
C ALA A 214 -36.83 -36.29 -50.78
N SER A 215 -36.95 -37.47 -51.41
CA SER A 215 -35.83 -38.42 -51.57
C SER A 215 -34.62 -37.85 -52.34
N LYS A 216 -34.86 -37.02 -53.36
CA LYS A 216 -33.79 -36.44 -54.21
C LYS A 216 -32.98 -35.35 -53.49
N MET A 217 -33.65 -34.49 -52.71
CA MET A 217 -32.96 -33.47 -51.90
C MET A 217 -32.23 -34.08 -50.71
N LYS A 218 -32.79 -35.14 -50.13
CA LYS A 218 -32.15 -35.93 -49.07
C LYS A 218 -30.84 -36.55 -49.55
N GLU A 219 -30.82 -37.14 -50.74
CA GLU A 219 -29.61 -37.73 -51.34
C GLU A 219 -28.54 -36.67 -51.68
N GLN A 220 -28.94 -35.55 -52.28
CA GLN A 220 -28.01 -34.46 -52.59
C GLN A 220 -27.43 -33.80 -51.33
N CYS A 221 -28.25 -33.61 -50.29
CA CYS A 221 -27.80 -33.09 -49.00
C CYS A 221 -26.83 -34.06 -48.32
N TYR A 222 -27.12 -35.37 -48.39
CA TYR A 222 -26.25 -36.42 -47.88
C TYR A 222 -24.88 -36.42 -48.57
N LEU A 223 -24.84 -36.42 -49.89
CA LEU A 223 -23.58 -36.42 -50.65
C LEU A 223 -22.75 -35.14 -50.41
N LEU A 224 -23.41 -33.98 -50.29
CA LEU A 224 -22.73 -32.72 -49.98
C LEU A 224 -22.16 -32.69 -48.56
N THR A 225 -22.93 -33.20 -47.59
CA THR A 225 -22.49 -33.30 -46.19
C THR A 225 -21.34 -34.29 -46.07
N LEU A 226 -21.49 -35.49 -46.63
CA LEU A 226 -20.44 -36.52 -46.64
C LEU A 226 -19.17 -36.02 -47.34
N GLY A 227 -19.29 -35.41 -48.52
CA GLY A 227 -18.16 -34.85 -49.26
C GLY A 227 -17.42 -33.75 -48.50
N SER A 228 -18.15 -32.82 -47.87
CA SER A 228 -17.55 -31.71 -47.11
C SER A 228 -16.90 -32.19 -45.80
N VAL A 229 -17.46 -33.20 -45.13
CA VAL A 229 -16.87 -33.83 -43.94
C VAL A 229 -15.62 -34.61 -44.32
N VAL A 230 -15.67 -35.47 -45.34
CA VAL A 230 -14.49 -36.23 -45.82
C VAL A 230 -13.37 -35.27 -46.18
N HIS A 231 -13.66 -34.21 -46.93
CA HIS A 231 -12.67 -33.21 -47.33
C HIS A 231 -12.04 -32.52 -46.11
N SER A 232 -12.86 -32.01 -45.19
CA SER A 232 -12.38 -31.26 -44.03
C SER A 232 -11.60 -32.12 -43.02
N PHE A 233 -12.04 -33.36 -42.78
CA PHE A 233 -11.41 -34.25 -41.80
C PHE A 233 -10.20 -34.99 -42.39
N ARG A 234 -10.09 -35.11 -43.71
CA ARG A 234 -8.81 -35.47 -44.37
C ARG A 234 -7.79 -34.35 -44.28
N ALA A 235 -8.21 -33.09 -44.44
CA ALA A 235 -7.30 -31.95 -44.29
C ALA A 235 -6.73 -31.82 -42.86
N LEU A 236 -7.47 -32.31 -41.86
CA LEU A 236 -7.01 -32.42 -40.46
C LEU A 236 -6.28 -33.74 -40.14
N ASP A 237 -6.14 -34.64 -41.11
CA ASP A 237 -5.54 -35.98 -40.97
C ASP A 237 -6.17 -36.87 -39.88
N ILE A 238 -7.49 -36.74 -39.67
CA ILE A 238 -8.23 -37.55 -38.69
C ILE A 238 -9.23 -38.51 -39.32
N TRP A 239 -9.47 -38.45 -40.64
CA TRP A 239 -10.49 -39.26 -41.32
C TRP A 239 -10.19 -40.78 -41.28
N LYS A 240 -9.14 -41.25 -41.98
CA LYS A 240 -8.69 -42.66 -41.99
C LYS A 240 -7.17 -42.72 -42.26
N PRO A 241 -6.36 -43.39 -41.41
CA PRO A 241 -6.75 -44.10 -40.18
C PRO A 241 -7.20 -43.16 -39.06
N ARG A 242 -8.03 -43.65 -38.12
CA ARG A 242 -8.43 -42.88 -36.94
C ARG A 242 -7.21 -42.71 -36.04
N ARG A 243 -6.89 -41.46 -35.69
CA ARG A 243 -5.83 -41.09 -34.76
C ARG A 243 -6.34 -41.14 -33.32
N THR A 244 -5.42 -41.26 -32.38
CA THR A 244 -5.66 -41.00 -30.95
C THR A 244 -4.96 -39.70 -30.55
N GLY A 245 -5.22 -39.20 -29.35
CA GLY A 245 -4.59 -38.01 -28.80
C GLY A 245 -3.06 -38.13 -28.72
N ALA A 246 -2.54 -39.35 -28.55
CA ALA A 246 -1.10 -39.63 -28.61
C ALA A 246 -0.50 -39.31 -29.99
N CYS A 247 -1.25 -39.55 -31.07
CA CYS A 247 -0.80 -39.31 -32.44
C CYS A 247 -0.97 -37.85 -32.89
N VAL A 248 -1.60 -36.99 -32.10
CA VAL A 248 -1.80 -35.58 -32.44
C VAL A 248 -0.77 -34.75 -31.69
N HIS A 249 0.16 -34.14 -32.42
CA HIS A 249 1.25 -33.36 -31.81
C HIS A 249 0.87 -31.93 -31.43
N GLN A 250 -0.25 -31.41 -31.95
CA GLN A 250 -0.74 -30.05 -31.67
C GLN A 250 -1.17 -29.87 -30.21
N SER A 251 -1.20 -28.62 -29.75
CA SER A 251 -1.82 -28.29 -28.46
C SER A 251 -3.34 -28.47 -28.50
N VAL A 252 -3.97 -28.59 -27.32
CA VAL A 252 -5.44 -28.70 -27.20
C VAL A 252 -6.11 -27.47 -27.84
N ALA A 253 -5.58 -26.27 -27.57
CA ALA A 253 -6.10 -25.02 -28.12
C ALA A 253 -5.99 -24.97 -29.65
N SER A 254 -4.84 -25.34 -30.22
CA SER A 254 -4.62 -25.35 -31.67
C SER A 254 -5.48 -26.39 -32.36
N PHE A 255 -5.57 -27.61 -31.80
CA PHE A 255 -6.42 -28.66 -32.34
C PHE A 255 -7.90 -28.29 -32.27
N TYR A 256 -8.38 -27.75 -31.14
CA TYR A 256 -9.74 -27.26 -31.01
C TYR A 256 -10.04 -26.14 -32.01
N LYS A 257 -9.12 -25.19 -32.21
CA LYS A 257 -9.28 -24.13 -33.20
C LYS A 257 -9.38 -24.68 -34.62
N ALA A 258 -8.57 -25.70 -34.95
CA ALA A 258 -8.60 -26.37 -36.24
C ALA A 258 -9.95 -27.09 -36.47
N VAL A 259 -10.42 -27.84 -35.48
CA VAL A 259 -11.74 -28.51 -35.52
C VAL A 259 -12.89 -27.50 -35.60
N LYS A 260 -12.86 -26.44 -34.80
CA LYS A 260 -13.87 -25.36 -34.82
C LYS A 260 -13.89 -24.61 -36.17
N GLY A 261 -12.75 -24.54 -36.84
CA GLY A 261 -12.60 -23.91 -38.16
C GLY A 261 -13.18 -24.74 -39.31
N VAL A 262 -13.53 -26.01 -39.08
CA VAL A 262 -14.12 -26.89 -40.10
C VAL A 262 -15.46 -26.34 -40.55
N LYS A 263 -15.59 -26.08 -41.85
CA LYS A 263 -16.85 -25.67 -42.50
C LYS A 263 -17.48 -26.89 -43.16
N ILE A 264 -18.66 -27.27 -42.70
CA ILE A 264 -19.46 -28.34 -43.30
C ILE A 264 -20.54 -27.68 -44.14
N SER A 265 -20.65 -28.09 -45.40
CA SER A 265 -21.65 -27.56 -46.32
C SER A 265 -22.89 -28.45 -46.30
N THR A 266 -24.06 -27.85 -46.13
CA THR A 266 -25.37 -28.50 -46.26
C THR A 266 -26.21 -27.76 -47.31
N LEU A 267 -27.23 -28.41 -47.89
CA LEU A 267 -28.20 -27.72 -48.74
C LEU A 267 -29.01 -26.76 -47.86
N GLN A 268 -29.07 -25.48 -48.22
CA GLN A 268 -29.76 -24.44 -47.46
C GLN A 268 -31.05 -24.05 -48.19
N GLU A 269 -32.21 -24.19 -47.54
CA GLU A 269 -33.44 -23.48 -47.95
C GLU A 269 -33.40 -22.05 -47.42
N ALA A 270 -33.81 -21.09 -48.25
CA ALA A 270 -33.84 -19.68 -47.90
C ALA A 270 -35.24 -19.26 -47.42
N VAL A 271 -35.43 -18.98 -46.12
CA VAL A 271 -36.56 -18.19 -45.58
C VAL A 271 -36.14 -17.49 -44.25
N PRO A 272 -36.64 -16.28 -43.91
CA PRO A 272 -35.94 -15.29 -43.08
C PRO A 272 -36.37 -15.19 -41.59
N THR A 273 -35.44 -14.62 -40.82
CA THR A 273 -35.55 -13.75 -39.61
C THR A 273 -36.27 -14.18 -38.32
N ASN A 274 -35.59 -13.78 -37.23
CA ASN A 274 -36.04 -13.38 -35.89
C ASN A 274 -36.43 -14.47 -34.89
N SER A 275 -35.63 -14.55 -33.83
CA SER A 275 -36.14 -14.22 -32.48
C SER A 275 -35.00 -14.12 -31.46
N THR A 276 -34.97 -12.97 -30.79
CA THR A 276 -34.29 -12.66 -29.53
C THR A 276 -34.86 -13.52 -28.39
N ILE A 277 -34.01 -14.02 -27.49
CA ILE A 277 -34.44 -14.44 -26.14
C ILE A 277 -33.52 -13.80 -25.11
N VAL A 278 -34.15 -13.11 -24.18
CA VAL A 278 -33.62 -12.50 -22.95
C VAL A 278 -33.75 -13.53 -21.82
N LEU A 279 -32.74 -13.63 -20.95
CA LEU A 279 -32.94 -14.10 -19.57
C LEU A 279 -32.25 -13.14 -18.58
N LYS A 280 -33.04 -12.72 -17.58
CA LYS A 280 -32.68 -11.89 -16.42
C LYS A 280 -33.16 -12.61 -15.15
N TYR A 281 -32.55 -12.20 -14.02
CA TYR A 281 -32.85 -12.51 -12.60
C TYR A 281 -32.23 -13.80 -12.02
N GLY A 282 -31.71 -13.81 -10.79
CA GLY A 282 -31.73 -12.82 -9.71
C GLY A 282 -30.64 -13.09 -8.66
N GLY A 283 -30.37 -12.08 -7.83
CA GLY A 283 -29.38 -12.14 -6.75
C GLY A 283 -29.96 -12.59 -5.41
N ILE A 284 -29.07 -12.96 -4.48
CA ILE A 284 -29.29 -12.90 -3.03
C ILE A 284 -27.98 -12.48 -2.36
N THR A 285 -28.08 -11.48 -1.48
CA THR A 285 -27.08 -10.99 -0.52
C THR A 285 -27.17 -11.78 0.80
N MET A 286 -26.05 -11.96 1.50
CA MET A 286 -26.06 -12.26 2.95
C MET A 286 -24.90 -11.56 3.68
N ASN A 287 -25.25 -10.82 4.74
CA ASN A 287 -24.39 -10.20 5.75
C ASN A 287 -24.43 -11.01 7.04
N ALA A 288 -23.32 -11.01 7.79
CA ALA A 288 -23.17 -10.95 9.27
C ALA A 288 -21.68 -11.22 9.56
N GLY A 289 -20.88 -10.38 10.23
CA GLY A 289 -21.09 -9.75 11.54
C GLY A 289 -20.09 -10.39 12.53
N PRO A 290 -19.12 -9.64 13.11
CA PRO A 290 -18.01 -10.21 13.88
C PRO A 290 -18.37 -10.38 15.36
N SER A 291 -17.77 -11.38 16.03
CA SER A 291 -17.77 -11.48 17.49
C SER A 291 -16.34 -11.49 17.99
N GLY A 292 -15.99 -10.42 18.70
CA GLY A 292 -14.77 -10.31 19.48
C GLY A 292 -14.92 -11.01 20.83
N ALA A 293 -13.81 -11.54 21.31
CA ALA A 293 -13.60 -11.90 22.71
C ALA A 293 -12.28 -11.29 23.15
N VAL A 294 -12.35 -10.25 23.98
CA VAL A 294 -11.20 -9.64 24.64
C VAL A 294 -11.02 -10.36 25.97
N LEU A 295 -9.90 -11.07 26.12
CA LEU A 295 -9.48 -11.67 27.38
C LEU A 295 -8.61 -10.66 28.13
N MET A 296 -9.08 -10.27 29.31
CA MET A 296 -8.33 -9.50 30.29
C MET A 296 -7.25 -10.40 30.92
N ALA A 297 -5.98 -10.13 30.64
CA ALA A 297 -4.86 -10.78 31.30
C ALA A 297 -4.31 -9.87 32.40
N SER A 298 -4.37 -10.38 33.63
CA SER A 298 -3.78 -9.79 34.83
C SER A 298 -2.25 -9.65 34.72
N GLU A 299 -1.70 -8.66 35.41
CA GLU A 299 -0.27 -8.36 35.58
C GLU A 299 0.57 -9.61 35.99
N LEU A 300 0.96 -10.37 34.98
CA LEU A 300 2.12 -11.23 34.99
C LEU A 300 3.25 -10.42 34.35
N ALA A 301 4.45 -10.48 34.93
CA ALA A 301 5.64 -9.92 34.31
C ALA A 301 5.67 -10.31 32.83
N GLN A 302 5.77 -9.32 31.94
CA GLN A 302 5.66 -9.57 30.49
C GLN A 302 6.72 -10.59 30.08
N PRO A 303 6.35 -11.62 29.30
CA PRO A 303 7.30 -12.64 28.89
C PRO A 303 8.42 -12.00 28.07
N THR A 304 9.66 -12.46 28.28
CA THR A 304 10.82 -12.04 27.48
C THR A 304 10.54 -12.34 26.01
N LYS A 305 10.62 -11.33 25.16
CA LYS A 305 10.49 -11.49 23.71
C LYS A 305 11.79 -12.05 23.15
N ILE A 306 11.78 -13.27 22.63
CA ILE A 306 12.97 -13.94 22.11
C ILE A 306 13.04 -13.75 20.59
N LEU A 307 13.80 -12.75 20.15
CA LEU A 307 14.08 -12.55 18.73
C LEU A 307 15.20 -13.46 18.24
N ARG A 308 16.16 -13.81 19.10
CA ARG A 308 17.17 -14.83 18.81
C ARG A 308 17.38 -15.76 19.99
N ALA A 309 17.15 -17.06 19.79
CA ALA A 309 17.26 -18.07 20.85
C ALA A 309 18.68 -18.19 21.43
N ASN A 310 19.70 -17.94 20.60
CA ASN A 310 21.11 -17.82 21.01
C ASN A 310 21.57 -16.36 21.06
N GLY A 311 20.68 -15.43 21.40
CA GLY A 311 21.01 -14.03 21.59
C GLY A 311 22.01 -13.83 22.74
N ASP A 312 22.80 -12.78 22.64
CA ASP A 312 23.90 -12.41 23.54
C ASP A 312 23.71 -11.02 24.16
N LEU A 313 22.55 -10.40 23.95
CA LEU A 313 22.16 -9.12 24.51
C LEU A 313 20.66 -9.13 24.85
N THR A 314 20.32 -8.72 26.07
CA THR A 314 18.96 -8.42 26.50
C THR A 314 18.75 -6.90 26.53
N LEU A 315 17.81 -6.40 25.74
CA LEU A 315 17.35 -5.01 25.84
C LEU A 315 16.20 -4.94 26.84
N VAL A 316 16.29 -4.05 27.82
CA VAL A 316 15.22 -3.79 28.78
C VAL A 316 14.60 -2.44 28.47
N VAL A 317 13.40 -2.47 27.88
CA VAL A 317 12.82 -1.31 27.20
C VAL A 317 11.61 -0.75 27.94
N GLY A 318 11.58 0.58 28.06
CA GLY A 318 10.48 1.34 28.63
C GLY A 318 10.30 1.16 30.13
N GLN A 319 9.35 1.92 30.70
CA GLN A 319 9.02 1.87 32.12
C GLN A 319 8.49 0.51 32.58
N GLN A 320 7.85 -0.23 31.67
CA GLN A 320 7.37 -1.59 31.91
C GLN A 320 8.49 -2.64 31.90
N ARG A 321 9.73 -2.24 31.59
CA ARG A 321 10.93 -3.10 31.55
C ARG A 321 10.74 -4.35 30.69
N GLN A 322 10.11 -4.21 29.52
CA GLN A 322 9.95 -5.32 28.58
C GLN A 322 11.35 -5.82 28.17
N GLN A 323 11.63 -7.08 28.43
CA GLN A 323 12.88 -7.71 28.04
C GLN A 323 12.80 -8.26 26.61
N ILE A 324 13.80 -7.96 25.79
CA ILE A 324 13.92 -8.44 24.42
C ILE A 324 15.31 -9.06 24.21
N LEU A 325 15.36 -10.37 23.97
CA LEU A 325 16.60 -11.11 23.72
C LEU A 325 16.96 -11.06 22.22
N VAL A 326 18.11 -10.46 21.92
CA VAL A 326 18.57 -10.12 20.57
C VAL A 326 20.03 -10.54 20.34
N SER A 327 20.48 -10.49 19.10
CA SER A 327 21.90 -10.56 18.76
C SER A 327 22.53 -9.17 18.77
N ARG A 328 23.57 -8.96 19.57
CA ARG A 328 24.33 -7.70 19.61
C ARG A 328 24.83 -7.31 18.22
N ASP A 329 25.44 -8.25 17.50
CA ASP A 329 26.01 -7.95 16.17
C ASP A 329 24.95 -7.54 15.14
N VAL A 330 23.72 -8.03 15.27
CA VAL A 330 22.59 -7.60 14.45
C VAL A 330 22.16 -6.19 14.85
N VAL A 331 22.00 -5.92 16.16
CA VAL A 331 21.56 -4.61 16.68
C VAL A 331 22.56 -3.50 16.37
N VAL A 332 23.86 -3.78 16.50
CA VAL A 332 24.96 -2.88 16.10
C VAL A 332 24.85 -2.52 14.61
N GLY A 333 24.35 -3.44 13.78
CA GLY A 333 24.18 -3.22 12.34
C GLY A 333 22.93 -2.44 11.94
N ILE A 334 22.05 -2.08 12.89
CA ILE A 334 20.79 -1.37 12.59
C ILE A 334 21.06 0.08 12.20
N CYS A 335 21.82 0.79 13.02
CA CYS A 335 22.11 2.21 12.80
C CYS A 335 23.35 2.65 13.58
N LYS A 336 23.94 3.78 13.16
CA LYS A 336 25.17 4.33 13.75
C LYS A 336 25.06 4.67 15.25
N PRO A 337 23.92 5.21 15.77
CA PRO A 337 23.79 5.45 17.20
C PRO A 337 23.88 4.16 18.03
N LEU A 338 23.21 3.09 17.61
CA LEU A 338 23.28 1.79 18.29
C LEU A 338 24.66 1.14 18.11
N GLU A 339 25.27 1.28 16.93
CA GLU A 339 26.65 0.86 16.70
C GLU A 339 27.60 1.51 17.72
N ALA A 340 27.53 2.84 17.87
CA ALA A 340 28.36 3.56 18.82
C ALA A 340 28.09 3.08 20.26
N MET A 341 26.81 3.00 20.65
CA MET A 341 26.36 2.54 21.98
C MET A 341 26.98 1.19 22.36
N PHE A 342 26.87 0.20 21.48
CA PHE A 342 27.28 -1.17 21.78
C PHE A 342 28.72 -1.52 21.40
N THR A 343 29.52 -0.56 20.93
CA THR A 343 30.95 -0.78 20.61
C THR A 343 31.91 0.15 21.36
N ARG A 344 31.48 1.37 21.73
CA ARG A 344 32.38 2.40 22.29
C ARG A 344 32.10 2.75 23.75
N PHE A 345 30.93 2.38 24.27
CA PHE A 345 30.52 2.71 25.63
C PHE A 345 30.48 1.47 26.53
N ILE A 346 30.12 1.66 27.79
CA ILE A 346 30.15 0.59 28.82
C ILE A 346 29.17 -0.53 28.45
N GLU A 347 28.06 -0.16 27.81
CA GLU A 347 27.01 -1.01 27.26
C GLU A 347 27.54 -2.05 26.25
N ALA A 348 28.71 -1.81 25.66
CA ALA A 348 29.39 -2.77 24.80
C ALA A 348 29.73 -4.09 25.53
N SER A 349 29.97 -4.02 26.83
CA SER A 349 30.37 -5.17 27.66
C SER A 349 29.22 -5.78 28.48
N GLN A 350 28.05 -5.13 28.51
CA GLN A 350 26.93 -5.53 29.37
C GLN A 350 26.03 -6.53 28.66
N ALA A 351 25.71 -7.66 29.30
CA ALA A 351 24.74 -8.63 28.77
C ALA A 351 23.30 -8.10 28.76
N GLU A 352 23.01 -7.08 29.57
CA GLU A 352 21.70 -6.43 29.68
C GLU A 352 21.88 -4.91 29.58
N VAL A 353 21.09 -4.25 28.74
CA VAL A 353 21.17 -2.81 28.51
C VAL A 353 19.77 -2.19 28.61
N GLU A 354 19.65 -1.12 29.39
CA GLU A 354 18.38 -0.45 29.64
C GLU A 354 18.14 0.69 28.63
N LEU A 355 16.91 0.75 28.12
CA LEU A 355 16.40 1.78 27.22
C LEU A 355 15.10 2.35 27.82
N PRO A 356 15.18 3.10 28.94
CA PRO A 356 14.01 3.47 29.74
C PRO A 356 13.06 4.45 29.04
N ASP A 357 13.59 5.25 28.13
CA ASP A 357 12.85 6.31 27.41
C ASP A 357 12.24 5.82 26.08
N ASP A 358 12.52 4.58 25.67
CA ASP A 358 12.05 4.04 24.41
C ASP A 358 10.77 3.21 24.57
N ASP A 359 9.90 3.27 23.57
CA ASP A 359 8.69 2.46 23.54
C ASP A 359 9.03 0.98 23.23
N PRO A 360 8.57 0.02 24.06
CA PRO A 360 8.88 -1.39 23.87
C PRO A 360 8.31 -1.97 22.57
N THR A 361 7.19 -1.47 22.07
CA THR A 361 6.59 -1.95 20.82
C THR A 361 7.41 -1.48 19.62
N ALA A 362 7.79 -0.21 19.58
CA ALA A 362 8.65 0.37 18.53
C ALA A 362 10.01 -0.35 18.47
N VAL A 363 10.69 -0.54 19.61
CA VAL A 363 11.99 -1.24 19.64
C VAL A 363 11.83 -2.70 19.21
N THR A 364 10.73 -3.36 19.62
CA THR A 364 10.42 -4.72 19.16
C THR A 364 10.31 -4.76 17.63
N ILE A 365 9.57 -3.84 17.01
CA ILE A 365 9.37 -3.79 15.55
C ILE A 365 10.71 -3.66 14.82
N VAL A 366 11.53 -2.66 15.21
CA VAL A 366 12.84 -2.42 14.56
C VAL A 366 13.76 -3.62 14.74
N CYS A 367 13.81 -4.22 15.94
CA CYS A 367 14.61 -5.42 16.17
C CYS A 367 14.08 -6.64 15.41
N THR A 368 12.77 -6.81 15.28
CA THR A 368 12.15 -7.89 14.49
C THR A 368 12.54 -7.79 13.02
N ILE A 369 12.52 -6.58 12.44
CA ILE A 369 13.02 -6.31 11.08
C ILE A 369 14.51 -6.66 10.99
N ALA A 370 15.31 -6.19 11.94
CA ALA A 370 16.75 -6.44 11.95
C ALA A 370 17.10 -7.94 12.00
N HIS A 371 16.27 -8.74 12.68
CA HIS A 371 16.44 -10.19 12.77
C HIS A 371 15.75 -10.96 11.62
N LEU A 372 15.27 -10.26 10.58
CA LEU A 372 14.60 -10.83 9.39
C LEU A 372 13.34 -11.64 9.71
N LYS A 373 12.72 -11.36 10.87
CA LYS A 373 11.49 -12.02 11.32
C LYS A 373 10.25 -11.28 10.82
N PHE A 374 10.20 -10.99 9.51
CA PHE A 374 9.15 -10.15 8.92
C PHE A 374 7.74 -10.71 9.11
N HIS A 375 7.59 -12.03 9.29
CA HIS A 375 6.31 -12.70 9.56
C HIS A 375 5.77 -12.44 10.97
N ASP A 376 6.62 -12.02 11.91
CA ASP A 376 6.23 -11.66 13.28
C ASP A 376 5.83 -10.17 13.40
N LEU A 377 5.88 -9.41 12.31
CA LEU A 377 5.48 -8.01 12.29
C LEU A 377 3.96 -7.86 12.44
N PRO A 378 3.51 -6.80 13.14
CA PRO A 378 2.09 -6.51 13.22
C PRO A 378 1.52 -6.18 11.83
N LEU A 379 0.31 -6.65 11.55
CA LEU A 379 -0.38 -6.35 10.29
C LEU A 379 -0.88 -4.91 10.24
N THR A 380 -1.25 -4.35 11.38
CA THR A 380 -1.72 -2.96 11.52
C THR A 380 -1.18 -2.37 12.80
N LEU A 381 -1.00 -1.05 12.81
CA LEU A 381 -0.60 -0.29 13.98
C LEU A 381 -1.66 0.76 14.30
N THR A 382 -1.88 0.98 15.61
CA THR A 382 -2.64 2.12 16.12
C THR A 382 -1.87 3.43 15.87
N ILE A 383 -2.54 4.58 16.00
CA ILE A 383 -1.88 5.87 15.81
C ILE A 383 -0.83 6.14 16.88
N ASP A 384 -1.04 5.67 18.11
CA ASP A 384 -0.08 5.83 19.19
C ASP A 384 1.16 4.97 18.89
N GLU A 385 1.01 3.70 18.53
CA GLU A 385 2.14 2.84 18.13
C GLU A 385 2.90 3.36 16.89
N LEU A 386 2.20 3.90 15.88
CA LEU A 386 2.85 4.54 14.73
C LEU A 386 3.63 5.79 15.12
N SER A 387 3.08 6.60 16.03
CA SER A 387 3.74 7.80 16.53
C SER A 387 4.98 7.45 17.34
N ASP A 388 4.90 6.41 18.16
CA ASP A 388 6.03 5.94 18.98
C ASP A 388 7.12 5.32 18.10
N LEU A 389 6.74 4.57 17.06
CA LEU A 389 7.66 4.10 16.04
C LEU A 389 8.32 5.24 15.27
N ALA A 390 7.57 6.29 14.91
CA ALA A 390 8.11 7.48 14.26
C ALA A 390 9.12 8.20 15.16
N THR A 391 8.82 8.34 16.46
CA THR A 391 9.74 8.92 17.45
C THR A 391 11.02 8.10 17.58
N LEU A 392 10.92 6.77 17.65
CA LEU A 392 12.09 5.89 17.66
C LEU A 392 12.92 6.03 16.39
N CYS A 393 12.27 6.09 15.22
CA CYS A 393 12.94 6.23 13.93
C CYS A 393 13.66 7.57 13.79
N ASP A 394 13.08 8.67 14.29
CA ASP A 394 13.75 9.97 14.32
C ASP A 394 14.94 9.96 15.29
N LYS A 395 14.79 9.35 16.48
CA LYS A 395 15.86 9.24 17.50
C LYS A 395 17.06 8.42 17.01
N TYR A 396 16.82 7.30 16.35
CA TYR A 396 17.86 6.34 15.95
C TYR A 396 18.20 6.36 14.45
N ASP A 397 17.58 7.24 13.66
CA ASP A 397 17.67 7.32 12.19
C ASP A 397 17.38 5.97 11.50
N THR A 398 16.32 5.27 11.95
CA THR A 398 15.94 3.94 11.45
C THR A 398 14.80 3.97 10.42
N THR A 399 14.49 5.13 9.85
CA THR A 399 13.41 5.29 8.85
C THR A 399 13.61 4.38 7.64
N ALA A 400 14.85 4.22 7.15
CA ALA A 400 15.16 3.34 6.03
C ALA A 400 14.94 1.84 6.36
N VAL A 401 15.10 1.46 7.62
CA VAL A 401 14.88 0.07 8.09
C VAL A 401 13.39 -0.28 8.08
N VAL A 402 12.54 0.63 8.54
CA VAL A 402 11.09 0.41 8.57
C VAL A 402 10.39 0.74 7.25
N GLY A 403 11.06 1.51 6.38
CA GLY A 403 10.54 2.00 5.10
C GLY A 403 9.69 1.00 4.32
N PRO A 404 10.18 -0.21 3.99
CA PRO A 404 9.43 -1.19 3.20
C PRO A 404 8.07 -1.61 3.79
N PHE A 405 7.88 -1.42 5.11
CA PHE A 405 6.72 -1.89 5.86
C PHE A 405 5.75 -0.77 6.23
N VAL A 406 6.25 0.47 6.36
CA VAL A 406 5.47 1.62 6.83
C VAL A 406 4.23 1.87 5.97
N HIS A 407 4.35 1.74 4.65
CA HIS A 407 3.24 1.99 3.73
C HIS A 407 2.00 1.14 4.08
N ASP A 408 2.18 -0.13 4.40
CA ASP A 408 1.08 -1.03 4.74
C ASP A 408 0.44 -0.68 6.09
N TRP A 409 1.21 -0.15 7.05
CA TRP A 409 0.68 0.32 8.33
C TRP A 409 -0.07 1.65 8.25
N VAL A 410 0.32 2.54 7.33
CA VAL A 410 -0.35 3.85 7.17
C VAL A 410 -1.53 3.80 6.19
N THR A 411 -1.56 2.87 5.24
CA THR A 411 -2.63 2.76 4.24
C THR A 411 -4.04 2.74 4.84
N PRO A 412 -4.32 1.99 5.93
CA PRO A 412 -5.63 1.99 6.59
C PRO A 412 -6.07 3.37 7.14
N TRP A 413 -5.15 4.32 7.29
CA TRP A 413 -5.44 5.69 7.73
C TRP A 413 -5.79 6.61 6.57
N PHE A 414 -5.38 6.26 5.36
CA PHE A 414 -5.68 7.00 4.13
C PHE A 414 -6.98 6.52 3.48
N TYR A 415 -7.20 5.20 3.50
CA TYR A 415 -8.27 4.54 2.78
C TYR A 415 -8.95 3.46 3.63
N ASP A 416 -10.27 3.56 3.77
CA ASP A 416 -11.10 2.45 4.26
C ASP A 416 -11.69 1.68 3.05
N PRO A 417 -11.27 0.42 2.82
CA PRO A 417 -11.75 -0.39 1.70
C PRO A 417 -13.24 -0.75 1.77
N VAL A 418 -13.88 -0.62 2.94
CA VAL A 418 -15.27 -1.02 3.18
C VAL A 418 -16.20 0.18 3.21
N ASN A 419 -15.86 1.22 3.97
CA ASN A 419 -16.79 2.32 4.24
C ASN A 419 -16.57 3.58 3.39
N LYS A 420 -15.53 3.61 2.54
CA LYS A 420 -15.17 4.79 1.72
C LYS A 420 -15.09 6.09 2.53
N SER A 421 -14.70 6.04 3.81
CA SER A 421 -14.37 7.27 4.54
C SER A 421 -13.05 7.79 3.98
N GLU A 422 -13.11 8.93 3.28
CA GLU A 422 -11.90 9.62 2.85
C GLU A 422 -11.14 10.11 4.09
N LYS A 423 -9.91 9.63 4.28
CA LYS A 423 -8.87 10.22 5.14
C LYS A 423 -9.16 10.17 6.67
N LYS A 424 -9.21 8.97 7.26
CA LYS A 424 -9.32 8.75 8.73
C LYS A 424 -8.29 9.54 9.54
N TYR A 425 -7.09 9.78 9.00
CA TYR A 425 -6.07 10.61 9.65
C TYR A 425 -6.50 12.06 9.94
N LEU A 426 -7.57 12.56 9.30
CA LEU A 426 -8.17 13.88 9.56
C LEU A 426 -9.24 13.88 10.66
N ASP A 427 -9.62 12.70 11.17
CA ASP A 427 -10.60 12.59 12.24
C ASP A 427 -10.09 13.25 13.53
N LYS A 428 -11.04 13.74 14.32
CA LYS A 428 -10.75 14.40 15.60
C LYS A 428 -10.02 13.42 16.54
N GLY A 429 -8.87 13.84 17.10
CA GLY A 429 -8.05 12.98 17.96
C GLY A 429 -6.84 12.33 17.28
N ASN A 430 -6.74 12.44 15.94
CA ASN A 430 -5.64 11.85 15.18
C ASN A 430 -4.48 12.82 14.90
N GLU A 431 -4.30 13.84 15.74
CA GLU A 431 -3.32 14.91 15.51
C GLU A 431 -1.85 14.42 15.55
N LYS A 432 -1.58 13.28 16.20
CA LYS A 432 -0.27 12.58 16.16
C LYS A 432 0.17 12.23 14.74
N PHE A 433 -0.75 12.17 13.78
CA PHE A 433 -0.42 11.87 12.39
C PHE A 433 0.42 12.98 11.73
N VAL A 434 0.45 14.20 12.29
CA VAL A 434 1.38 15.25 11.82
C VAL A 434 2.83 14.80 11.97
N TRP A 435 3.16 14.16 13.10
CA TRP A 435 4.49 13.63 13.37
C TRP A 435 4.81 12.41 12.51
N ILE A 436 3.86 11.49 12.37
CA ILE A 436 4.00 10.30 11.51
C ILE A 436 4.29 10.73 10.07
N ALA A 437 3.50 11.67 9.53
CA ALA A 437 3.69 12.19 8.18
C ALA A 437 5.03 12.93 8.03
N TRP A 438 5.46 13.65 9.06
CA TRP A 438 6.76 14.31 9.09
C TRP A 438 7.94 13.34 9.01
N VAL A 439 7.95 12.31 9.87
CA VAL A 439 9.07 11.36 9.98
C VAL A 439 9.15 10.44 8.76
N PHE A 440 8.00 9.96 8.26
CA PHE A 440 7.96 9.01 7.14
C PHE A 440 7.84 9.65 5.77
N GLY A 441 7.69 10.98 5.68
CA GLY A 441 7.80 11.71 4.42
C GLY A 441 6.49 11.90 3.65
N TYR A 442 5.33 11.80 4.30
CA TYR A 442 4.03 11.99 3.66
C TYR A 442 3.68 13.49 3.54
N VAL A 443 4.28 14.19 2.58
CA VAL A 443 4.19 15.66 2.41
C VAL A 443 2.75 16.14 2.24
N SER A 444 1.96 15.46 1.41
CA SER A 444 0.56 15.81 1.13
C SER A 444 -0.29 15.74 2.40
N GLU A 445 -0.14 14.65 3.15
CA GLU A 445 -0.87 14.37 4.38
C GLU A 445 -0.44 15.34 5.50
N PHE A 446 0.86 15.61 5.61
CA PHE A 446 1.43 16.60 6.51
C PHE A 446 0.83 18.00 6.26
N CYS A 447 0.83 18.47 5.01
CA CYS A 447 0.27 19.77 4.65
C CYS A 447 -1.25 19.82 4.92
N THR A 448 -1.98 18.80 4.48
CA THR A 448 -3.44 18.74 4.64
C THR A 448 -3.85 18.75 6.11
N LEU A 449 -3.17 17.98 6.97
CA LEU A 449 -3.52 17.88 8.38
C LEU A 449 -3.15 19.15 9.14
N THR A 450 -1.98 19.73 8.89
CA THR A 450 -1.58 21.00 9.52
C THR A 450 -2.50 22.16 9.11
N ASP A 451 -2.95 22.19 7.85
CA ASP A 451 -3.98 23.13 7.38
C ASP A 451 -5.32 22.93 8.11
N ALA A 452 -5.72 21.68 8.35
CA ALA A 452 -6.94 21.37 9.09
C ALA A 452 -6.85 21.75 10.59
N LEU A 453 -5.65 21.68 11.19
CA LEU A 453 -5.41 22.06 12.58
C LEU A 453 -5.43 23.56 12.80
N ARG A 454 -4.88 24.33 11.85
CA ARG A 454 -4.69 25.77 11.97
C ARG A 454 -5.93 26.55 12.46
N PRO A 455 -7.14 26.37 11.91
CA PRO A 455 -8.31 27.10 12.42
C PRO A 455 -8.91 26.48 13.70
N ARG A 456 -8.50 25.27 14.10
CA ARG A 456 -9.15 24.47 15.15
C ARG A 456 -8.41 24.47 16.49
N ILE A 457 -7.15 24.90 16.52
CA ILE A 457 -6.39 24.99 17.78
C ILE A 457 -6.97 26.06 18.71
N TRP A 458 -7.01 25.76 20.00
CA TRP A 458 -7.44 26.67 21.06
C TRP A 458 -6.38 26.68 22.18
N VAL A 459 -6.52 27.56 23.18
CA VAL A 459 -5.54 27.64 24.29
C VAL A 459 -6.21 27.39 25.63
N ASN A 460 -5.57 26.57 26.48
CA ASN A 460 -6.08 26.27 27.81
C ASN A 460 -5.83 27.42 28.81
N GLU A 461 -6.21 27.22 30.07
CA GLU A 461 -6.02 28.21 31.14
C GLU A 461 -4.54 28.58 31.37
N LYS A 462 -3.63 27.62 31.13
CA LYS A 462 -2.17 27.81 31.21
C LYS A 462 -1.58 28.47 29.96
N GLY A 463 -2.39 28.79 28.95
CA GLY A 463 -1.94 29.37 27.69
C GLY A 463 -1.30 28.36 26.72
N GLN A 464 -1.41 27.05 26.98
CA GLN A 464 -0.86 26.02 26.10
C GLN A 464 -1.79 25.76 24.92
N CYS A 465 -1.23 25.51 23.74
CA CYS A 465 -1.99 25.10 22.56
C CYS A 465 -2.61 23.72 22.76
N VAL A 466 -3.90 23.61 22.48
CA VAL A 466 -4.68 22.37 22.59
C VAL A 466 -5.34 22.05 21.25
N CYS A 467 -5.19 20.79 20.86
CA CYS A 467 -5.80 20.23 19.66
C CYS A 467 -7.29 19.95 19.86
N ASN A 468 -7.98 19.63 18.75
CA ASN A 468 -9.41 19.41 18.79
C ASN A 468 -9.75 18.15 19.64
N GLY A 469 -8.89 17.14 19.65
CA GLY A 469 -8.96 15.98 20.55
C GLY A 469 -8.77 16.27 22.04
N GLY A 470 -8.57 17.52 22.46
CA GLY A 470 -8.36 17.90 23.86
C GLY A 470 -6.94 17.65 24.40
N ARG A 471 -6.04 17.17 23.54
CA ARG A 471 -4.63 16.90 23.86
C ARG A 471 -3.80 18.17 23.79
N VAL A 472 -2.88 18.34 24.74
CA VAL A 472 -1.94 19.47 24.80
C VAL A 472 -0.79 19.19 23.83
N VAL A 473 -0.53 20.14 22.91
CA VAL A 473 0.35 19.91 21.76
C VAL A 473 1.81 19.66 22.13
N LEU A 474 2.31 20.20 23.25
CA LEU A 474 3.69 20.00 23.68
C LEU A 474 3.87 18.89 24.71
N ASP A 475 2.80 18.51 25.40
CA ASP A 475 2.86 17.56 26.52
C ASP A 475 2.42 16.15 26.07
N ASP A 476 1.49 16.04 25.12
CA ASP A 476 0.86 14.76 24.74
C ASP A 476 1.16 14.30 23.30
N ILE A 477 1.71 15.19 22.46
CA ILE A 477 1.88 14.96 21.03
C ILE A 477 3.26 15.45 20.59
N GLN A 478 4.08 14.56 20.03
CA GLN A 478 5.30 15.01 19.36
C GLN A 478 4.92 15.82 18.13
N MET A 479 5.56 16.98 17.92
CA MET A 479 5.30 17.84 16.76
C MET A 479 6.60 18.20 16.04
N PRO A 480 6.54 18.41 14.71
CA PRO A 480 7.69 18.91 13.99
C PRO A 480 8.17 20.26 14.53
N PRO A 481 9.48 20.53 14.50
CA PRO A 481 10.04 21.78 15.00
C PRO A 481 9.35 23.00 14.39
N GLY A 482 9.07 24.01 15.21
CA GLY A 482 8.49 25.28 14.76
C GLY A 482 6.98 25.26 14.46
N ILE A 483 6.36 24.10 14.20
CA ILE A 483 4.92 24.04 13.85
C ILE A 483 4.02 24.56 14.97
N VAL A 484 4.30 24.18 16.22
CA VAL A 484 3.49 24.63 17.38
C VAL A 484 3.55 26.15 17.54
N LYS A 485 4.75 26.72 17.40
CA LYS A 485 4.98 28.16 17.48
C LYS A 485 4.23 28.88 16.36
N ASN A 486 4.37 28.41 15.12
CA ASN A 486 3.69 28.97 13.95
C ASN A 486 2.16 28.92 14.13
N LEU A 487 1.61 27.80 14.60
CA LEU A 487 0.19 27.66 14.90
C LEU A 487 -0.26 28.70 15.93
N SER A 488 0.49 28.87 17.03
CA SER A 488 0.18 29.87 18.06
C SER A 488 0.19 31.29 17.52
N GLU A 489 1.24 31.66 16.76
CA GLU A 489 1.37 33.00 16.16
C GLU A 489 0.25 33.28 15.15
N ILE A 490 -0.08 32.32 14.30
CA ILE A 490 -1.19 32.43 13.36
C ILE A 490 -2.51 32.64 14.10
N ARG A 491 -2.74 31.87 15.16
CA ARG A 491 -3.93 32.00 15.99
C ARG A 491 -4.04 33.40 16.59
N GLU A 492 -2.97 33.89 17.22
CA GLU A 492 -2.94 35.22 17.84
C GLU A 492 -3.17 36.34 16.83
N ASN A 493 -2.46 36.29 15.70
CA ASN A 493 -2.58 37.29 14.63
C ASN A 493 -3.99 37.29 14.02
N CYS A 494 -4.54 36.10 13.72
CA CYS A 494 -5.87 36.00 13.14
C CYS A 494 -6.96 36.47 14.10
N ILE A 495 -6.88 36.10 15.39
CA ILE A 495 -7.83 36.60 16.40
C ILE A 495 -7.70 38.11 16.55
N ARG A 496 -6.48 38.66 16.57
CA ARG A 496 -6.26 40.12 16.62
C ARG A 496 -6.94 40.82 15.45
N ASP A 497 -6.73 40.34 14.22
CA ASP A 497 -7.35 40.92 13.02
C ASP A 497 -8.89 40.83 13.06
N LEU A 498 -9.43 39.71 13.54
CA LEU A 498 -10.89 39.55 13.72
C LEU A 498 -11.43 40.55 14.74
N LEU A 499 -10.76 40.71 15.89
CA LEU A 499 -11.15 41.64 16.95
C LEU A 499 -11.04 43.10 16.50
N GLU A 500 -9.98 43.48 15.79
CA GLU A 500 -9.81 44.83 15.24
C GLU A 500 -10.97 45.20 14.30
N ILE A 501 -11.38 44.28 13.43
CA ILE A 501 -12.56 44.48 12.57
C ILE A 501 -13.81 44.67 13.43
N CYS A 502 -14.01 43.81 14.44
CA CYS A 502 -15.17 43.87 15.32
C CYS A 502 -15.25 45.21 16.07
N TYR A 503 -14.17 45.64 16.71
CA TYR A 503 -14.13 46.90 17.46
C TYR A 503 -14.23 48.12 16.55
N PHE A 504 -13.67 48.07 15.34
CA PHE A 504 -13.86 49.13 14.35
C PHE A 504 -15.33 49.37 14.03
N TYR A 505 -16.11 48.30 13.78
CA TYR A 505 -17.54 48.45 13.50
C TYR A 505 -18.37 48.76 14.75
N MET A 506 -18.00 48.20 15.91
CA MET A 506 -18.65 48.54 17.18
C MET A 506 -18.50 50.02 17.51
N ASN A 507 -17.29 50.56 17.42
CA ASN A 507 -17.02 51.98 17.68
C ASN A 507 -17.70 52.89 16.65
N LYS A 508 -17.80 52.49 15.37
CA LYS A 508 -18.62 53.21 14.38
C LYS A 508 -20.10 53.33 14.77
N VAL A 509 -20.67 52.25 15.32
CA VAL A 509 -22.07 52.23 15.77
C VAL A 509 -22.24 53.09 17.03
N ILE A 510 -21.30 53.02 17.97
CA ILE A 510 -21.31 53.81 19.21
C ILE A 510 -21.15 55.31 18.94
N ASP A 511 -20.26 55.69 18.03
CA ASP A 511 -19.99 57.08 17.67
C ASP A 511 -21.13 57.75 16.88
N GLY A 512 -22.24 57.05 16.62
CA GLY A 512 -23.36 57.60 15.84
C GLY A 512 -23.03 57.82 14.36
N LYS A 513 -21.95 57.23 13.82
CA LYS A 513 -21.55 57.35 12.40
C LYS A 513 -22.44 56.53 11.44
N MET A 514 -23.52 55.98 11.98
CA MET A 514 -24.57 55.24 11.30
C MET A 514 -25.57 56.22 10.68
N VAL A 515 -25.45 56.47 9.37
CA VAL A 515 -26.36 57.40 8.67
C VAL A 515 -27.47 56.61 8.00
N CYS A 516 -28.67 56.66 8.60
CA CYS A 516 -29.86 56.15 7.97
C CYS A 516 -30.35 57.11 6.89
N LYS A 517 -30.64 56.60 5.69
CA LYS A 517 -31.18 57.38 4.55
C LYS A 517 -32.70 57.57 4.60
N ALA A 518 -33.36 57.14 5.68
CA ALA A 518 -34.81 57.32 5.82
C ALA A 518 -35.20 58.80 5.75
N SER A 519 -36.37 59.07 5.20
CA SER A 519 -36.87 60.43 4.92
C SER A 519 -37.33 61.22 6.15
N SER A 520 -37.53 60.56 7.30
CA SER A 520 -37.90 61.22 8.55
C SER A 520 -36.89 60.97 9.67
N THR A 521 -36.65 61.97 10.50
CA THR A 521 -35.76 61.91 11.67
C THR A 521 -36.16 60.82 12.66
N ALA A 522 -37.46 60.64 12.91
CA ALA A 522 -37.97 59.58 13.79
C ALA A 522 -37.57 58.17 13.32
N LYS A 523 -37.67 57.88 12.01
CA LYS A 523 -37.23 56.59 11.45
C LYS A 523 -35.72 56.40 11.51
N GLN A 524 -34.95 57.49 11.39
CA GLN A 524 -33.50 57.43 11.54
C GLN A 524 -33.09 57.06 12.97
N GLU A 525 -33.75 57.64 13.98
CA GLU A 525 -33.54 57.34 15.41
C GLU A 525 -33.94 55.90 15.75
N GLU A 526 -35.09 55.43 15.27
CA GLU A 526 -35.53 54.03 15.46
C GLU A 526 -34.56 53.04 14.81
N CYS A 527 -34.07 53.34 13.59
CA CYS A 527 -33.10 52.50 12.87
C CYS A 527 -31.79 52.42 13.64
N PHE A 528 -31.34 53.56 14.17
CA PHE A 528 -30.15 53.66 14.99
C PHE A 528 -30.29 52.83 16.27
N ALA A 529 -31.40 52.97 17.01
CA ALA A 529 -31.64 52.24 18.26
C ALA A 529 -31.64 50.71 18.04
N ILE A 530 -32.30 50.22 16.99
CA ILE A 530 -32.35 48.78 16.67
C ILE A 530 -30.96 48.26 16.30
N THR A 531 -30.22 49.00 15.47
CA THR A 531 -28.90 48.55 15.04
C THR A 531 -27.89 48.63 16.18
N TYR A 532 -27.91 49.71 16.95
CA TYR A 532 -27.10 49.88 18.16
C TYR A 532 -27.36 48.74 19.15
N GLY A 533 -28.63 48.49 19.46
CA GLY A 533 -29.04 47.38 20.33
C GLY A 533 -28.58 46.02 19.81
N SER A 534 -28.73 45.75 18.51
CA SER A 534 -28.30 44.49 17.89
C SER A 534 -26.80 44.24 18.01
N TYR A 535 -25.99 45.27 17.74
CA TYR A 535 -24.53 45.17 17.82
C TYR A 535 -24.06 45.04 19.27
N VAL A 536 -24.48 45.97 20.14
CA VAL A 536 -24.06 45.96 21.55
C VAL A 536 -24.47 44.66 22.22
N TRP A 537 -25.72 44.21 22.02
CA TRP A 537 -26.19 42.92 22.55
C TRP A 537 -25.44 41.74 21.93
N GLY A 538 -25.25 41.73 20.62
CA GLY A 538 -24.53 40.68 19.91
C GLY A 538 -23.11 40.49 20.45
N PHE A 539 -22.33 41.56 20.56
CA PHE A 539 -20.98 41.50 21.12
C PHE A 539 -20.95 41.21 22.62
N HIS A 540 -21.91 41.74 23.39
CA HIS A 540 -22.06 41.41 24.81
C HIS A 540 -22.34 39.90 25.01
N SER A 541 -23.20 39.30 24.18
CA SER A 541 -23.51 37.87 24.24
C SER A 541 -22.30 36.97 23.94
N LEU A 542 -21.28 37.51 23.25
CA LEU A 542 -20.02 36.83 22.97
C LEU A 542 -18.91 37.15 23.99
N GLY A 543 -19.19 37.98 25.00
CA GLY A 543 -18.18 38.45 25.96
C GLY A 543 -17.15 39.41 25.36
N LEU A 544 -17.46 40.01 24.22
CA LEU A 544 -16.62 40.96 23.48
C LEU A 544 -17.04 42.42 23.69
N SER A 545 -17.98 42.68 24.60
CA SER A 545 -18.32 44.04 25.04
C SER A 545 -17.21 44.65 25.89
N ARG A 546 -17.34 45.94 26.25
CA ARG A 546 -16.31 46.65 27.04
C ARG A 546 -16.06 46.01 28.42
N PRO A 547 -14.81 46.01 28.92
CA PRO A 547 -13.59 46.50 28.25
C PRO A 547 -13.17 45.63 27.06
N GLU A 548 -12.59 46.27 26.02
CA GLU A 548 -12.15 45.56 24.81
C GLU A 548 -11.17 44.44 25.17
N LYS A 549 -11.49 43.23 24.69
CA LYS A 549 -10.63 42.04 24.80
C LYS A 549 -9.51 42.07 23.77
N THR A 550 -8.35 41.60 24.16
CA THR A 550 -7.20 41.34 23.28
C THR A 550 -7.21 39.87 22.83
N CYS A 551 -6.34 39.50 21.88
CA CYS A 551 -6.21 38.10 21.47
C CYS A 551 -5.76 37.17 22.62
N ALA A 552 -5.08 37.69 23.65
CA ALA A 552 -4.69 36.93 24.83
C ALA A 552 -5.88 36.54 25.72
N ASP A 553 -6.95 37.33 25.70
CA ASP A 553 -8.18 37.08 26.48
C ASP A 553 -9.08 36.01 25.83
N ILE A 554 -8.90 35.75 24.54
CA ILE A 554 -9.69 34.77 23.80
C ILE A 554 -9.05 33.40 23.94
N ARG A 555 -9.76 32.45 24.54
CA ARG A 555 -9.30 31.05 24.67
C ARG A 555 -9.76 30.14 23.53
N MET A 556 -10.87 30.48 22.89
CA MET A 556 -11.50 29.73 21.79
C MET A 556 -10.60 29.55 20.56
N SER A 557 -10.93 28.60 19.69
CA SER A 557 -10.27 28.48 18.38
C SER A 557 -10.69 29.59 17.41
N ILE A 558 -9.90 29.80 16.35
CA ILE A 558 -10.24 30.74 15.27
C ILE A 558 -11.59 30.36 14.66
N HIS A 559 -11.80 29.07 14.37
CA HIS A 559 -13.02 28.56 13.77
C HIS A 559 -14.23 28.81 14.67
N GLU A 560 -14.11 28.57 15.98
CA GLU A 560 -15.20 28.79 16.93
C GLU A 560 -15.52 30.29 17.04
N LEU A 561 -14.51 31.15 17.16
CA LEU A 561 -14.70 32.61 17.21
C LEU A 561 -15.36 33.12 15.93
N TRP A 562 -14.84 32.71 14.77
CA TRP A 562 -15.40 33.07 13.47
C TRP A 562 -16.85 32.60 13.33
N THR A 563 -17.17 31.38 13.75
CA THR A 563 -18.53 30.84 13.69
C THR A 563 -19.49 31.67 14.54
N LYS A 564 -19.08 32.04 15.75
CA LYS A 564 -19.86 32.91 16.64
C LYS A 564 -20.05 34.32 16.05
N LEU A 565 -18.98 34.92 15.52
CA LEU A 565 -19.04 36.26 14.90
C LEU A 565 -19.90 36.26 13.62
N ASN A 566 -19.77 35.24 12.77
CA ASN A 566 -20.55 35.12 11.54
C ASN A 566 -22.03 34.84 11.84
N GLY A 567 -22.31 34.16 12.95
CA GLY A 567 -23.65 33.88 13.46
C GLY A 567 -24.37 35.08 14.10
N LEU A 568 -23.70 36.22 14.28
CA LEU A 568 -24.34 37.42 14.83
C LEU A 568 -25.50 37.88 13.94
N LYS A 569 -26.67 38.05 14.57
CA LYS A 569 -27.88 38.57 13.94
C LYS A 569 -27.91 40.09 14.09
N THR A 570 -27.95 40.80 12.97
CA THR A 570 -28.20 42.24 12.94
C THR A 570 -29.64 42.47 12.54
N HIS A 571 -30.39 43.19 13.38
CA HIS A 571 -31.77 43.55 13.07
C HIS A 571 -31.80 44.91 12.36
N THR A 572 -32.72 45.06 11.41
CA THR A 572 -33.04 46.32 10.74
C THR A 572 -34.52 46.62 10.91
N LEU A 573 -34.92 47.89 10.73
CA LEU A 573 -36.33 48.26 10.73
C LEU A 573 -37.07 47.55 9.58
N PRO A 574 -38.21 46.88 9.84
CA PRO A 574 -39.03 46.32 8.78
C PRO A 574 -39.82 47.43 8.07
N GLU A 575 -39.60 47.66 6.78
CA GLU A 575 -40.44 48.55 5.96
C GLU A 575 -41.57 47.78 5.27
N LYS A 576 -42.81 48.29 5.38
CA LYS A 576 -43.95 47.82 4.57
C LYS A 576 -43.94 48.55 3.23
N ASN A 577 -43.94 47.78 2.13
CA ASN A 577 -44.08 48.21 0.73
C ASN A 577 -42.91 49.00 0.10
N VAL A 578 -41.72 48.40 -0.04
CA VAL A 578 -40.67 48.95 -0.92
C VAL A 578 -40.14 47.89 -1.89
N SER A 579 -39.99 48.31 -3.14
CA SER A 579 -39.41 47.58 -4.26
C SER A 579 -37.89 47.46 -4.14
N ARG A 580 -37.40 46.21 -4.12
CA ARG A 580 -36.14 45.62 -4.63
C ARG A 580 -34.77 46.35 -4.65
N ASP A 581 -34.60 47.59 -4.21
CA ASP A 581 -33.28 48.21 -4.01
C ASP A 581 -33.07 48.58 -2.53
N ASP A 582 -32.12 47.89 -1.88
CA ASP A 582 -31.93 47.80 -0.44
C ASP A 582 -31.35 49.09 0.17
N ILE A 583 -32.22 49.99 0.63
CA ILE A 583 -31.86 51.29 1.25
C ILE A 583 -31.09 51.07 2.58
N HIS A 584 -31.08 49.84 3.12
CA HIS A 584 -30.43 49.51 4.39
C HIS A 584 -28.97 49.04 4.28
N ASP A 585 -28.39 48.89 3.09
CA ASP A 585 -26.97 48.52 2.90
C ASP A 585 -25.97 49.52 3.51
N GLN A 586 -26.41 50.76 3.76
CA GLN A 586 -25.60 51.81 4.41
C GLN A 586 -25.74 51.83 5.93
N CYS A 587 -26.84 51.26 6.45
CA CYS A 587 -27.13 51.20 7.88
C CYS A 587 -26.73 49.84 8.46
N ASN A 588 -26.85 48.76 7.69
CA ASN A 588 -26.47 47.43 8.11
C ASN A 588 -25.02 47.13 7.68
N PHE A 589 -24.05 47.55 8.50
CA PHE A 589 -22.65 47.20 8.28
C PHE A 589 -22.35 45.70 8.45
N GLY A 590 -23.34 44.87 8.81
CA GLY A 590 -23.16 43.46 9.11
C GLY A 590 -22.64 42.69 7.92
N VAL A 591 -23.11 43.01 6.71
CA VAL A 591 -22.61 42.39 5.46
C VAL A 591 -21.14 42.73 5.25
N LYS A 592 -20.78 44.02 5.29
CA LYS A 592 -19.39 44.50 5.10
C LYS A 592 -18.44 43.98 6.17
N MET A 593 -18.90 43.89 7.42
CA MET A 593 -18.13 43.31 8.51
C MET A 593 -17.88 41.82 8.24
N LYS A 594 -18.93 41.04 7.94
CA LYS A 594 -18.81 39.61 7.64
C LYS A 594 -17.92 39.34 6.42
N GLU A 595 -17.99 40.18 5.38
CA GLU A 595 -17.06 40.12 4.24
C GLU A 595 -15.59 40.31 4.65
N LYS A 596 -15.31 41.29 5.52
CA LYS A 596 -13.95 41.51 6.04
C LYS A 596 -13.49 40.36 6.93
N LEU A 597 -14.36 39.85 7.81
CA LEU A 597 -14.06 38.68 8.64
C LEU A 597 -13.76 37.45 7.77
N ALA A 598 -14.54 37.22 6.71
CA ALA A 598 -14.32 36.12 5.77
C ALA A 598 -12.97 36.25 5.03
N LYS A 599 -12.55 37.47 4.69
CA LYS A 599 -11.21 37.72 4.11
C LYS A 599 -10.08 37.33 5.04
N VAL A 600 -10.20 37.60 6.34
CA VAL A 600 -9.20 37.19 7.34
C VAL A 600 -9.05 35.66 7.37
N ILE A 601 -10.17 34.93 7.39
CA ILE A 601 -10.14 33.46 7.38
C ILE A 601 -9.57 32.91 6.07
N LYS A 602 -9.95 33.50 4.93
CA LYS A 602 -9.49 33.06 3.61
C LYS A 602 -7.98 33.27 3.40
N ASN A 603 -7.43 34.35 3.96
CA ASN A 603 -6.04 34.74 3.79
C ASN A 603 -5.12 34.20 4.90
N MET A 604 -5.60 33.23 5.68
CA MET A 604 -4.82 32.65 6.76
C MET A 604 -3.60 31.90 6.20
N PRO A 605 -2.37 32.24 6.64
CA PRO A 605 -1.16 31.63 6.08
C PRO A 605 -1.03 30.16 6.48
N PRO A 606 -0.26 29.34 5.73
CA PRO A 606 0.07 27.97 6.13
C PRO A 606 0.82 27.93 7.47
N ALA A 607 0.62 26.87 8.25
CA ALA A 607 1.37 26.67 9.50
C ALA A 607 2.80 26.17 9.27
N TYR A 608 3.08 25.70 8.05
CA TYR A 608 4.36 25.19 7.61
C TYR A 608 5.03 26.15 6.60
N HIS A 609 6.35 26.02 6.46
CA HIS A 609 7.16 26.72 5.47
C HIS A 609 7.70 25.75 4.42
N GLN A 610 8.29 26.29 3.35
CA GLN A 610 8.96 25.48 2.34
C GLN A 610 10.04 24.56 2.95
N SER A 611 10.80 25.05 3.93
CA SER A 611 11.82 24.24 4.63
C SER A 611 11.24 23.01 5.34
N HIS A 612 9.99 23.07 5.80
CA HIS A 612 9.32 21.91 6.37
C HIS A 612 8.98 20.90 5.26
N GLN A 613 8.47 21.36 4.12
CA GLN A 613 8.16 20.48 2.99
C GLN A 613 9.42 19.81 2.46
N ASP A 614 10.50 20.57 2.26
CA ASP A 614 11.79 20.04 1.80
C ASP A 614 12.34 18.98 2.75
N ARG A 615 12.17 19.18 4.07
CA ARG A 615 12.58 18.20 5.09
C ARG A 615 11.72 16.94 5.06
N VAL A 616 10.41 17.06 4.87
CA VAL A 616 9.51 15.89 4.74
C VAL A 616 9.84 15.11 3.45
N GLU A 617 10.15 15.80 2.35
CA GLU A 617 10.64 15.15 1.12
C GLU A 617 11.98 14.44 1.30
N GLU A 618 12.90 15.03 2.07
CA GLU A 618 14.16 14.38 2.42
C GLU A 618 13.93 13.09 3.22
N ASN A 619 13.02 13.14 4.20
CA ASN A 619 12.61 11.98 4.97
C ASN A 619 11.95 10.91 4.10
N TRP A 620 11.12 11.31 3.12
CA TRP A 620 10.56 10.40 2.13
C TRP A 620 11.68 9.69 1.38
N LYS A 621 12.68 10.41 0.86
CA LYS A 621 13.80 9.79 0.12
C LYS A 621 14.58 8.77 0.96
N LYS A 622 14.66 8.95 2.28
CA LYS A 622 15.24 7.95 3.19
C LYS A 622 14.35 6.71 3.31
N ALA A 623 13.03 6.88 3.37
CA ALA A 623 12.05 5.80 3.49
C ALA A 623 11.82 5.04 2.15
N ASP A 624 11.78 5.78 1.04
CA ASP A 624 11.32 5.34 -0.27
C ASP A 624 12.39 4.64 -1.11
N ARG A 625 13.67 4.97 -0.91
CA ARG A 625 14.76 4.14 -1.46
C ARG A 625 14.58 2.66 -1.10
N ALA A 626 13.88 2.37 0.01
CA ALA A 626 13.54 1.03 0.45
C ALA A 626 12.18 0.49 -0.06
N GLN A 627 11.25 1.34 -0.53
CA GLN A 627 9.92 0.94 -1.00
C GLN A 627 9.85 0.67 -2.51
N GLY A 628 10.70 1.33 -3.32
CA GLY A 628 10.66 1.16 -4.77
C GLY A 628 9.32 1.56 -5.40
N LEU A 629 8.63 2.54 -4.81
CA LEU A 629 7.36 3.07 -5.30
C LEU A 629 7.63 4.42 -5.97
N ASN A 630 7.81 4.40 -7.28
CA ASN A 630 7.71 5.63 -8.11
C ASN A 630 6.25 6.01 -8.36
#